data_AF-A0A973PBA8-F1
#
_entry.id   AF-A0A973PBA8-F1
#
_cell.length_a   1.000
_cell.length_b   1.000
_cell.length_c   1.000
_cell.angle_alpha   90.00
_cell.angle_beta   90.00
_cell.angle_gamma   90.00
#
_symmetry.space_group_name_H-M   'P 1'
#
loop_
_entity.id
_entity.type
_entity.pdbx_description
1 polymer ?
#
loop_
_entity_poly.entity_id
_entity_poly.type
_entity_poly.pdbx_seq_one_letter_code
_entity_poly.pdbx_strand_id
1 'polypeptide(L)'
;QADALPRTTELKQALWTAASGLLDRARAAGAVRADVTAADLVPLMCGIAYATQVHGGDPAERAGTARRYLTMLLEGLTGQESRSAR
;
A
#
# COMPACT_ATOMS: atom_id res chain seq x y z
N GLN A 1 0.86 13.98 -13.15
CA GLN A 1 2.24 14.50 -13.30
C GLN A 1 2.97 13.60 -14.28
N ALA A 2 3.61 14.16 -15.31
CA ALA A 2 4.41 13.39 -16.25
C ALA A 2 5.83 13.24 -15.71
N ASP A 3 6.40 12.04 -15.83
CA ASP A 3 7.79 11.78 -15.51
C ASP A 3 8.71 12.30 -16.62
N ALA A 4 9.98 12.54 -16.29
CA ALA A 4 10.97 13.06 -17.25
C ALA A 4 11.12 12.17 -18.50
N LEU A 5 10.89 10.87 -18.37
CA LEU A 5 10.86 9.92 -19.47
C LEU A 5 9.43 9.44 -19.73
N PRO A 6 8.92 9.51 -20.97
CA PRO A 6 7.58 9.05 -21.33
C PRO A 6 7.33 7.60 -20.90
N ARG A 7 8.35 6.73 -21.10
CA ARG A 7 8.26 5.32 -20.74
C ARG A 7 8.03 5.09 -19.24
N THR A 8 8.59 5.93 -18.38
CA THR A 8 8.34 5.84 -16.93
C THR A 8 6.90 6.18 -16.59
N THR A 9 6.32 7.18 -17.26
CA THR A 9 4.91 7.54 -17.10
C THR A 9 4.02 6.35 -17.49
N GLU A 10 4.28 5.73 -18.65
CA GLU A 10 3.54 4.55 -19.12
C GLU A 10 3.57 3.40 -18.11
N LEU A 11 4.76 3.07 -17.59
CA LEU A 11 4.93 1.99 -16.62
C LEU A 11 4.22 2.29 -15.30
N LYS A 12 4.29 3.53 -14.81
CA LYS A 12 3.55 3.94 -13.59
C LYS A 12 2.05 3.86 -13.81
N GLN A 13 1.54 4.28 -14.95
CA GLN A 13 0.11 4.15 -15.28
C GLN A 13 -0.34 2.69 -15.33
N ALA A 14 0.46 1.81 -15.95
CA ALA A 14 0.17 0.37 -15.98
C ALA A 14 0.15 -0.24 -14.57
N LEU A 15 1.13 0.13 -13.73
CA LEU A 15 1.19 -0.30 -12.34
C LEU A 15 -0.04 0.18 -11.55
N TRP A 16 -0.41 1.46 -11.66
CA TRP A 16 -1.58 2.01 -10.95
C TRP A 16 -2.89 1.38 -11.39
N THR A 17 -3.02 1.09 -12.68
CA THR A 17 -4.20 0.40 -13.23
C THR A 17 -4.31 -1.01 -12.64
N ALA A 18 -3.21 -1.77 -12.64
CA ALA A 18 -3.20 -3.11 -12.07
C ALA A 18 -3.48 -3.11 -10.56
N ALA A 19 -2.87 -2.19 -9.81
CA ALA A 19 -3.06 -2.04 -8.38
C ALA A 19 -4.50 -1.65 -8.02
N SER A 20 -5.09 -0.71 -8.76
CA SER A 20 -6.49 -0.28 -8.56
C SER A 20 -7.45 -1.45 -8.81
N GLY A 21 -7.27 -2.18 -9.91
CA GLY A 21 -8.09 -3.36 -10.19
C GLY A 21 -7.94 -4.47 -9.15
N LEU A 22 -6.77 -4.64 -8.54
CA LEU A 22 -6.59 -5.57 -7.42
C LEU A 22 -7.34 -5.11 -6.16
N LEU A 23 -7.25 -3.82 -5.82
CA LEU A 23 -7.95 -3.24 -4.68
C LEU A 23 -9.47 -3.38 -4.83
N ASP A 24 -10.01 -3.12 -6.02
CA ASP A 24 -11.45 -3.25 -6.28
C ASP A 24 -11.93 -4.68 -6.08
N ARG A 25 -11.16 -5.68 -6.54
CA ARG A 25 -11.48 -7.10 -6.28
C ARG A 25 -11.39 -7.46 -4.80
N ALA A 26 -10.39 -6.95 -4.09
CA ALA A 26 -10.24 -7.19 -2.66
C ALA A 26 -11.39 -6.58 -1.85
N ARG A 27 -11.84 -5.37 -2.21
CA ARG A 27 -13.02 -4.72 -1.63
C ARG A 27 -14.30 -5.49 -1.94
N ALA A 28 -14.50 -5.89 -3.20
CA ALA A 28 -15.66 -6.69 -3.60
C ALA A 28 -15.73 -8.05 -2.88
N ALA A 29 -14.58 -8.64 -2.55
CA ALA A 29 -14.49 -9.88 -1.77
C ALA A 29 -14.59 -9.67 -0.24
N GLY A 30 -14.73 -8.44 0.24
CA GLY A 30 -14.75 -8.12 1.68
C GLY A 30 -13.40 -8.28 2.38
N ALA A 31 -12.31 -8.52 1.63
CA ALA A 31 -10.97 -8.70 2.18
C ALA A 31 -10.35 -7.37 2.66
N VAL A 32 -10.84 -6.23 2.15
CA VAL A 32 -10.41 -4.87 2.51
C VAL A 32 -11.64 -4.01 2.78
N ARG A 33 -11.55 -3.12 3.78
CA ARG A 33 -12.60 -2.14 4.11
C ARG A 33 -13.02 -1.30 2.89
N ALA A 34 -14.32 -1.04 2.77
CA ALA A 34 -14.92 -0.48 1.56
C ALA A 34 -14.55 0.99 1.30
N ASP A 35 -14.14 1.74 2.32
CA ASP A 35 -13.78 3.15 2.28
C ASP A 35 -12.30 3.42 1.98
N VAL A 36 -11.47 2.38 1.87
CA VAL A 36 -10.09 2.52 1.39
C VAL A 36 -10.07 2.70 -0.13
N THR A 37 -9.36 3.73 -0.58
CA THR A 37 -9.20 4.07 -1.99
C THR A 37 -7.75 3.90 -2.44
N ALA A 38 -7.54 3.80 -3.76
CA ALA A 38 -6.20 3.80 -4.33
C ALA A 38 -5.42 5.10 -4.01
N ALA A 39 -6.13 6.21 -3.81
CA ALA A 39 -5.53 7.49 -3.44
C ALA A 39 -4.96 7.48 -2.01
N ASP A 40 -5.46 6.63 -1.13
CA ASP A 40 -4.94 6.46 0.24
C ASP A 40 -3.69 5.57 0.26
N LEU A 41 -3.68 4.52 -0.57
CA LEU A 41 -2.60 3.53 -0.58
C LEU A 41 -1.25 4.11 -0.97
N VAL A 42 -1.21 5.03 -1.94
CA VAL A 42 0.06 5.58 -2.43
C VAL A 42 0.80 6.39 -1.35
N PRO A 43 0.17 7.38 -0.68
CA PRO A 43 0.79 8.06 0.45
C PRO A 43 1.22 7.13 1.58
N LEU A 44 0.40 6.11 1.90
CA LEU A 44 0.71 5.14 2.96
C LEU A 44 1.96 4.31 2.62
N MET A 45 2.05 3.81 1.38
CA MET A 45 3.23 3.10 0.89
C MET A 45 4.48 3.98 0.88
N CYS A 46 4.35 5.25 0.46
CA CYS A 46 5.44 6.22 0.53
C CYS A 46 5.90 6.47 1.97
N GLY A 47 4.97 6.54 2.93
CA GLY A 47 5.27 6.67 4.36
C GLY A 47 6.07 5.48 4.89
N ILE A 48 5.69 4.25 4.51
CA ILE A 48 6.45 3.03 4.88
C ILE A 48 7.85 3.07 4.24
N ALA A 49 7.94 3.39 2.95
CA ALA A 49 9.23 3.49 2.27
C ALA A 49 10.14 4.51 2.96
N TYR A 50 9.61 5.68 3.32
CA TYR A 50 10.36 6.69 4.07
C TYR A 50 10.77 6.20 5.46
N ALA A 51 9.84 5.65 6.24
CA ALA A 51 10.12 5.13 7.58
C ALA A 51 11.20 4.04 7.55
N THR A 52 11.21 3.18 6.53
CA THR A 52 12.23 2.13 6.39
C THR A 52 13.59 2.69 5.99
N GLN A 53 13.64 3.79 5.22
CA GLN A 53 14.89 4.47 4.93
C GLN A 53 15.49 5.14 6.18
N VAL A 54 14.63 5.70 7.04
CA VAL A 54 15.07 6.42 8.26
C VAL A 54 15.38 5.48 9.43
N HIS A 55 14.60 4.40 9.59
CA HIS A 55 14.64 3.53 10.78
C HIS A 55 15.08 2.09 10.50
N GLY A 56 15.24 1.68 9.24
CA GLY A 56 15.43 0.28 8.86
C GLY A 56 16.84 -0.26 8.99
N GLY A 57 17.77 0.45 9.63
CA GLY A 57 19.13 -0.04 9.86
C GLY A 57 19.91 -0.35 8.57
N ASP A 58 20.64 -1.46 8.56
CA ASP A 58 21.42 -1.88 7.39
C ASP A 58 20.52 -2.28 6.19
N PRO A 59 21.06 -2.40 4.97
CA PRO A 59 20.26 -2.74 3.79
C PRO A 59 19.45 -4.04 3.90
N ALA A 60 19.92 -5.04 4.64
CA ALA A 60 19.22 -6.31 4.82
C ALA A 60 18.05 -6.17 5.82
N GLU A 61 18.25 -5.37 6.88
CA GLU A 61 17.23 -5.05 7.87
C GLU A 61 16.08 -4.18 7.31
N ARG A 62 16.38 -3.31 6.32
CA ARG A 62 15.38 -2.44 5.68
C ARG A 62 14.26 -3.24 5.02
N ALA A 63 14.59 -4.31 4.31
CA ALA A 63 13.60 -5.15 3.65
C ALA A 63 12.69 -5.87 4.67
N GLY A 64 13.28 -6.35 5.78
CA GLY A 64 12.53 -6.94 6.90
C GLY A 64 11.58 -5.94 7.54
N THR A 65 12.06 -4.73 7.82
CA THR A 65 11.28 -3.65 8.41
C THR A 65 10.14 -3.20 7.48
N ALA A 66 10.41 -3.06 6.18
CA ALA A 66 9.41 -2.70 5.19
C ALA A 66 8.28 -3.73 5.12
N ARG A 67 8.65 -5.02 5.13
CA ARG A 67 7.67 -6.10 5.13
C ARG A 67 6.85 -6.11 6.42
N ARG A 68 7.47 -5.88 7.58
CA ARG A 68 6.76 -5.79 8.86
C ARG A 68 5.73 -4.66 8.87
N TYR A 69 6.11 -3.47 8.43
CA TYR A 69 5.19 -2.31 8.37
C TYR A 69 4.09 -2.50 7.35
N LEU A 70 4.40 -3.09 6.18
CA LEU A 70 3.39 -3.41 5.19
C LEU A 70 2.38 -4.44 5.72
N THR A 71 2.84 -5.49 6.40
CA THR A 71 1.95 -6.47 7.05
C THR A 71 1.02 -5.79 8.06
N MET A 72 1.55 -4.97 8.97
CA MET A 72 0.75 -4.23 9.95
C MET A 72 -0.29 -3.33 9.29
N LEU A 73 0.10 -2.62 8.22
CA LEU A 73 -0.82 -1.78 7.46
C LEU A 73 -1.94 -2.65 6.88
N LEU A 74 -1.60 -3.69 6.13
CA LEU A 74 -2.58 -4.55 5.47
C LEU A 74 -3.52 -5.23 6.46
N GLU A 75 -3.01 -5.72 7.59
CA GLU A 75 -3.82 -6.27 8.69
C GLU A 75 -4.86 -5.26 9.19
N GLY A 76 -4.48 -3.99 9.35
CA GLY A 76 -5.41 -2.92 9.74
C GLY A 76 -6.40 -2.50 8.64
N LEU A 77 -6.13 -2.79 7.37
CA LEU A 77 -7.05 -2.55 6.26
C LEU A 77 -7.99 -3.73 6.00
N THR A 78 -7.58 -4.94 6.39
CA THR A 78 -8.49 -6.09 6.36
C THR A 78 -9.64 -5.85 7.31
N GLY A 79 -10.85 -6.22 6.90
CA GLY A 79 -12.04 -6.10 7.72
C GLY A 79 -11.97 -7.04 8.93
N GLN A 80 -11.13 -6.75 9.91
CA GLN A 80 -11.39 -7.15 11.28
C GLN A 80 -12.64 -6.38 11.67
N GLU A 81 -13.76 -7.10 11.75
CA GLU A 81 -14.99 -6.66 12.38
C GLU A 81 -14.64 -5.70 13.50
N SER A 82 -15.08 -4.44 13.38
CA SER A 82 -15.22 -3.59 14.55
C SER A 82 -16.28 -4.27 15.43
N ARG A 83 -15.84 -5.31 16.14
CA ARG A 83 -16.39 -5.81 17.39
C ARG A 83 -16.05 -4.77 18.45
N SER A 84 -16.53 -3.55 18.21
CA SER A 84 -16.71 -2.47 19.17
C SER A 84 -18.20 -2.13 19.22
N ALA A 85 -19.03 -3.16 19.16
CA ALA A 85 -20.25 -3.21 19.95
C ALA A 85 -19.90 -3.90 21.28
N ARG A 86 -19.23 -3.17 22.17
CA ARG A 86 -19.31 -3.33 23.63
C ARG A 86 -18.61 -2.18 24.33
#